data_AF-A0A2T2RRG5-F1
#
_entry.id   AF-A0A2T2RRG5-F1
#
_cell.length_a   1.000
_cell.length_b   1.000
_cell.length_c   1.000
_cell.angle_alpha   90.00
_cell.angle_beta   90.00
_cell.angle_gamma   90.00
#
_symmetry.space_group_name_H-M   'P 1'
#
loop_
_entity.id
_entity.type
_entity.pdbx_description
1 polymer ?
#
loop_
_entity_poly.entity_id
_entity_poly.type
_entity_poly.pdbx_seq_one_letter_code
_entity_poly.pdbx_strand_id
1 'polypeptide(L)' 'MEIVTSWTEQGIQQGIQQGIQQGEVALVMRQLARRFGQISPELEEQIHRLSTDQLEALGEALLDFSDVRDLQTWLENHY' A
#
# COMPACT_ATOMS: atom_id res chain seq x y z
N MET A 1 -13.43 -19.65 29.50
CA MET A 1 -14.06 -19.48 28.17
C MET A 1 -13.57 -18.22 27.47
N GLU A 2 -13.20 -17.16 28.21
CA GLU A 2 -12.73 -15.86 27.67
C GLU A 2 -11.45 -15.91 26.82
N ILE A 3 -10.50 -16.78 27.15
CA ILE A 3 -9.20 -16.83 26.44
C ILE A 3 -9.38 -17.30 24.98
N VAL A 4 -10.32 -18.24 24.75
CA VAL A 4 -10.61 -18.77 23.41
C VAL A 4 -11.19 -17.71 22.50
N THR A 5 -12.04 -16.85 23.04
CA THR A 5 -12.66 -15.76 22.28
C THR A 5 -11.63 -14.68 21.94
N SER A 6 -10.73 -14.34 22.86
CA SER A 6 -9.74 -13.26 22.69
C SER A 6 -8.75 -13.51 21.54
N TRP A 7 -8.16 -14.71 21.42
CA TRP A 7 -7.22 -14.97 20.31
C TRP A 7 -7.93 -15.10 18.96
N THR A 8 -9.18 -15.56 18.95
CA THR A 8 -9.96 -15.70 17.71
C THR A 8 -10.34 -14.33 17.19
N GLU A 9 -10.76 -13.43 18.06
CA GLU A 9 -11.01 -12.03 17.71
C GLU A 9 -9.73 -11.35 17.19
N GLN A 10 -8.60 -11.51 17.88
CA GLN A 10 -7.31 -10.97 17.43
C GLN A 10 -6.90 -11.51 16.06
N GLY A 11 -7.05 -12.82 15.83
CA GLY A 11 -6.72 -13.45 14.54
C GLY A 11 -7.60 -12.93 13.39
N ILE A 12 -8.89 -12.72 13.64
CA ILE A 12 -9.81 -12.13 12.64
C ILE A 12 -9.40 -10.69 12.34
N GLN A 13 -9.15 -9.87 13.37
CA GLN A 13 -8.73 -8.48 13.18
C GLN A 13 -7.41 -8.38 12.40
N GLN A 14 -6.42 -9.20 12.76
CA GLN A 14 -5.15 -9.25 12.05
C GLN A 14 -5.33 -9.70 10.59
N GLY A 15 -6.16 -10.72 10.33
CA GLY A 15 -6.44 -11.19 8.98
C GLY A 15 -7.14 -10.14 8.12
N ILE A 16 -8.08 -9.38 8.69
CA ILE A 16 -8.74 -8.27 8.00
C ILE A 16 -7.73 -7.16 7.67
N GLN A 17 -6.91 -6.73 8.64
CA GLN A 17 -5.89 -5.69 8.44
C GLN A 17 -4.88 -6.10 7.36
N GLN A 18 -4.39 -7.33 7.40
CA GLN A 18 -3.48 -7.87 6.37
C GLN A 18 -4.15 -7.92 5.00
N GLY A 19 -5.41 -8.35 4.92
CA GLY A 19 -6.16 -8.42 3.67
C GLY A 19 -6.39 -7.04 3.04
N ILE A 20 -6.69 -6.03 3.86
CA ILE A 20 -6.84 -4.64 3.41
C ILE A 20 -5.51 -4.13 2.85
N GLN A 21 -4.42 -4.23 3.61
CA GLN A 21 -3.09 -3.76 3.17
C GLN A 21 -2.64 -4.46 1.87
N GLN A 22 -2.81 -5.78 1.77
CA GLN A 22 -2.47 -6.52 0.55
C GLN A 22 -3.31 -6.08 -0.66
N GLY A 23 -4.60 -5.80 -0.43
CA GLY A 23 -5.51 -5.31 -1.45
C GLY A 23 -5.11 -3.94 -2.00
N GLU A 24 -4.72 -3.03 -1.10
CA GLU A 24 -4.28 -1.68 -1.47
C GLU A 24 -2.95 -1.67 -2.20
N VAL A 25 -1.95 -2.41 -1.70
CA VAL A 25 -0.67 -2.58 -2.42
C VAL A 25 -0.94 -3.10 -3.83
N ALA A 26 -1.77 -4.14 -3.97
CA ALA A 26 -2.09 -4.71 -5.28
C ALA A 26 -2.80 -3.69 -6.19
N LEU A 27 -3.65 -2.82 -5.64
CA LEU A 27 -4.31 -1.78 -6.40
C LEU A 27 -3.32 -0.71 -6.86
N VAL A 28 -2.50 -0.18 -5.95
CA VAL A 28 -1.46 0.83 -6.24
C VAL A 28 -0.48 0.31 -7.30
N MET A 29 0.00 -0.93 -7.16
CA MET A 29 0.91 -1.53 -8.14
C MET A 29 0.29 -1.65 -9.55
N ARG A 30 -1.00 -2.00 -9.64
CA ARG A 30 -1.71 -2.01 -10.94
C ARG A 30 -1.88 -0.61 -11.53
N GLN A 31 -2.10 0.41 -10.71
CA GLN A 31 -2.20 1.80 -11.16
C GLN A 31 -0.86 2.28 -11.71
N LEU A 32 0.22 2.03 -10.98
CA LEU A 32 1.60 2.34 -11.39
C LEU A 32 1.97 1.64 -12.70
N ALA A 33 1.68 0.35 -12.81
CA ALA A 33 1.92 -0.42 -14.03
C ALA A 33 1.16 0.14 -15.24
N ARG A 34 -0.06 0.64 -15.04
CA ARG A 34 -0.86 1.27 -16.12
C ARG A 34 -0.34 2.65 -16.51
N ARG A 35 0.19 3.42 -15.56
CA ARG A 35 0.55 4.83 -15.74
C ARG A 35 1.99 5.01 -16.23
N PHE A 36 2.91 4.26 -15.63
CA PHE A 36 4.36 4.40 -15.85
C PHE A 36 4.99 3.14 -16.44
N GLY A 37 4.24 2.04 -16.58
CA GLY A 37 4.79 0.76 -16.97
C GLY A 37 5.59 0.14 -15.82
N GLN A 38 6.69 -0.54 -16.14
CA GLN A 38 7.54 -1.16 -15.15
C GLN A 38 8.33 -0.08 -14.39
N ILE A 39 8.20 -0.06 -13.06
CA ILE A 39 9.00 0.79 -12.17
C ILE A 39 10.21 0.01 -11.67
N SER A 40 11.16 0.69 -11.03
CA SER A 40 12.37 0.02 -10.53
C SER A 40 12.04 -0.85 -9.30
N PRO A 41 12.76 -1.97 -9.08
CA PRO A 41 12.52 -2.86 -7.93
C PRO A 41 12.61 -2.14 -6.58
N GLU A 42 13.45 -1.10 -6.47
CA GLU A 42 13.60 -0.30 -5.26
C GLU A 42 12.32 0.48 -4.94
N LEU A 43 11.63 1.01 -5.95
CA LEU A 43 10.34 1.69 -5.77
C LEU A 43 9.25 0.68 -5.38
N GLU A 44 9.22 -0.49 -6.01
CA GLU A 44 8.28 -1.55 -5.63
C GLU A 44 8.45 -1.92 -4.15
N GLU A 45 9.69 -2.13 -3.70
CA GLU A 45 9.97 -2.48 -2.30
C GLU A 45 9.54 -1.37 -1.33
N GLN A 46 9.75 -0.09 -1.66
CA GLN A 46 9.27 1.02 -0.83
C GLN A 46 7.75 1.02 -0.73
N ILE A 47 7.04 0.83 -1.84
CA ILE A 47 5.57 0.78 -1.87
C ILE A 47 5.04 -0.39 -1.03
N HIS A 48 5.68 -1.56 -1.11
CA HIS A 48 5.32 -2.73 -0.32
C HIS A 48 5.46 -2.53 1.21
N ARG A 49 6.23 -1.53 1.64
CA ARG A 49 6.46 -1.19 3.05
C ARG A 49 5.55 -0.08 3.57
N LEU A 50 4.78 0.57 2.70
CA LEU A 50 3.83 1.60 3.10
C LEU A 50 2.72 1.01 3.99
N SER A 51 2.27 1.82 4.95
CA SER A 51 1.06 1.55 5.70
C SER A 51 -0.18 1.65 4.79
N THR A 52 -1.30 1.10 5.26
CA THR A 52 -2.61 1.25 4.61
C THR A 52 -2.93 2.72 4.32
N ASP A 53 -2.87 3.59 5.33
CA ASP A 53 -3.14 5.03 5.17
C ASP A 53 -2.22 5.71 4.13
N GLN A 54 -0.95 5.31 4.06
CA GLN A 54 -0.02 5.81 3.05
C GLN A 54 -0.35 5.29 1.65
N LEU A 55 -0.82 4.05 1.52
CA LEU A 55 -1.24 3.47 0.25
C LEU A 55 -2.52 4.12 -0.28
N GLU A 56 -3.48 4.41 0.60
CA GLU A 56 -4.68 5.19 0.27
C GLU A 56 -4.30 6.58 -0.25
N ALA A 57 -3.45 7.31 0.50
CA ALA A 57 -2.97 8.63 0.11
C ALA A 57 -2.19 8.60 -1.22
N LEU A 58 -1.34 7.59 -1.43
CA LEU A 58 -0.63 7.40 -2.69
C LEU A 58 -1.60 7.12 -3.84
N GLY A 59 -2.66 6.33 -3.60
CA GLY A 59 -3.70 6.04 -4.59
C GLY A 59 -4.39 7.29 -5.10
N GLU A 60 -4.70 8.24 -4.22
CA GLU A 60 -5.26 9.54 -4.60
C GLU A 60 -4.24 10.41 -5.34
N ALA A 61 -3.02 10.55 -4.78
CA ALA A 61 -1.96 11.38 -5.37
C ALA A 61 -1.55 10.90 -6.77
N LEU A 62 -1.59 9.59 -7.03
CA LEU A 62 -1.31 9.01 -8.34
C LEU A 62 -2.21 9.54 -9.46
N LEU A 63 -3.41 10.05 -9.14
CA LEU A 63 -4.29 10.65 -10.14
C LEU A 63 -3.68 11.94 -10.71
N ASP A 64 -2.94 12.68 -9.91
CA ASP A 64 -2.38 14.00 -10.24
C ASP A 64 -0.94 13.97 -10.77
N PHE A 65 -0.25 12.83 -10.67
CA PHE A 65 1.13 12.74 -11.14
C PHE A 65 1.23 13.04 -12.64
N SER A 66 2.39 13.44 -13.15
CA SER A 66 2.66 13.57 -14.58
C SER A 66 3.64 12.51 -15.04
N ASP A 67 4.62 12.17 -14.20
CA ASP A 67 5.61 11.15 -14.49
C ASP A 67 6.14 10.46 -13.22
N VAL A 68 7.09 9.53 -13.40
CA VAL A 68 7.65 8.72 -12.31
C VAL A 68 8.42 9.54 -11.27
N ARG A 69 8.89 10.75 -11.60
CA ARG A 69 9.58 11.62 -10.65
C ARG A 69 8.64 12.14 -9.58
N ASP A 70 7.37 12.35 -9.90
CA ASP A 70 6.36 12.74 -8.91
C ASP A 70 6.16 11.65 -7.86
N LEU A 71 6.19 10.38 -8.28
CA LEU A 71 6.19 9.23 -7.37
C LEU A 71 7.42 9.22 -6.45
N GLN A 72 8.62 9.43 -7.02
CA GLN A 72 9.86 9.48 -6.25
C GLN A 72 9.81 10.59 -5.20
N THR A 73 9.40 11.80 -5.60
CA THR A 73 9.24 12.94 -4.68
C THR A 73 8.17 12.69 -3.64
N TRP A 74 7.06 12.03 -3.99
CA TRP A 74 6.03 11.69 -3.03
C TRP A 74 6.56 10.74 -1.95
N LEU A 75 7.27 9.68 -2.37
CA LEU A 75 7.88 8.70 -1.47
C LEU A 75 8.92 9.38 -0.57
N GLU A 76 9.82 10.20 -1.09
CA GLU A 76 10.82 10.92 -0.28
C GLU A 76 10.22 11.81 0.82
N ASN A 77 8.99 12.31 0.63
CA ASN A 77 8.32 13.19 1.60
C ASN A 77 7.45 12.43 2.61
N HIS A 78 7.08 11.17 2.33
CA HIS A 78 6.12 10.41 3.12
C HIS A 78 6.66 9.07 3.63
N TYR A 79 7.89 8.70 3.26
CA TYR A 79 8.57 7.45 3.61
C TYR A 79 9.81 7.68 4.46
#